data_AF-A0A091ATS8-F1
#
_entry.id   AF-A0A091ATS8-F1
#
_cell.length_a   1.000
_cell.length_b   1.000
_cell.length_c   1.000
_cell.angle_alpha   90.00
_cell.angle_beta   90.00
_cell.angle_gamma   90.00
#
_symmetry.space_group_name_H-M   'P 1'
#
loop_
_entity.id
_entity.type
_entity.pdbx_description
1 polymer ?
#
loop_
_entity_poly.entity_id
_entity_poly.type
_entity_poly.pdbx_seq_one_letter_code
_entity_poly.pdbx_strand_id
1 'polypeptide(L)'
;MLQILAVALLSILSGVLLSSGAMSWPIRPGLVGCAALLVSAWAARRYWQGLRVEDGPGSPERALWHGLASFGLLFGHLSATVWTLGPVLEMHSLAGHAMALDNWTLVLGAVVSYAIARDPEPRHDERDAMIRAQGERVGHATLLLLLLPLILALGFGAHTMVGRANQPMLAHVLILIVMLRCLAQHIAQLRLYWLDTCAERSAA
;
A
#
# COMPACT_ATOMS: atom_id res chain seq x y z
N MET A 1 16.23 3.40 7.35
CA MET A 1 15.14 2.65 8.03
C MET A 1 14.02 3.54 8.57
N LEU A 2 14.30 4.55 9.40
CA LEU A 2 13.26 5.40 10.01
C LEU A 2 12.35 6.10 8.97
N GLN A 3 12.92 6.56 7.87
CA GLN A 3 12.16 7.16 6.75
C GLN A 3 11.16 6.19 6.11
N ILE A 4 11.55 4.92 5.91
CA ILE A 4 10.68 3.89 5.31
C ILE A 4 9.45 3.68 6.20
N LEU A 5 9.68 3.52 7.50
CA LEU A 5 8.61 3.33 8.48
C LEU A 5 7.73 4.57 8.61
N ALA A 6 8.32 5.77 8.58
CA ALA A 6 7.57 7.02 8.64
C ALA A 6 6.65 7.18 7.42
N VAL A 7 7.13 6.91 6.19
CA VAL A 7 6.31 6.97 4.98
C VAL A 7 5.21 5.92 5.01
N ALA A 8 5.52 4.68 5.41
CA ALA A 8 4.52 3.62 5.53
C ALA A 8 3.41 4.01 6.52
N LEU A 9 3.80 4.44 7.74
CA LEU A 9 2.87 4.83 8.78
C LEU A 9 2.03 6.04 8.37
N LEU A 10 2.65 7.07 7.82
CA LEU A 10 1.95 8.28 7.39
C LEU A 10 0.96 7.99 6.26
N SER A 11 1.32 7.11 5.33
CA SER A 11 0.42 6.69 4.25
C SER A 11 -0.78 5.90 4.78
N ILE A 12 -0.54 4.94 5.70
CA ILE A 12 -1.61 4.18 6.35
C ILE A 12 -2.54 5.10 7.14
N LEU A 13 -1.98 5.97 7.98
CA LEU A 13 -2.75 6.92 8.78
C LEU A 13 -3.56 7.87 7.88
N SER A 14 -2.99 8.32 6.77
CA SER A 14 -3.72 9.14 5.79
C SER A 14 -4.91 8.38 5.19
N GLY A 15 -4.73 7.09 4.87
CA GLY A 15 -5.83 6.24 4.42
C GLY A 15 -6.94 6.08 5.48
N VAL A 16 -6.56 5.84 6.73
CA VAL A 16 -7.49 5.74 7.86
C VAL A 16 -8.27 7.04 8.05
N LEU A 17 -7.60 8.18 8.01
CA LEU A 17 -8.21 9.51 8.14
C LEU A 17 -9.15 9.83 6.96
N LEU A 18 -8.81 9.42 5.74
CA LEU A 18 -9.70 9.57 4.59
C LEU A 18 -11.00 8.78 4.79
N SER A 19 -10.90 7.54 5.29
CA SER A 19 -12.08 6.71 5.55
C SER A 19 -13.00 7.32 6.62
N SER A 20 -12.45 7.93 7.67
CA SER A 20 -13.26 8.59 8.71
C SER A 20 -13.93 9.90 8.24
N GLY A 21 -13.37 10.56 7.23
CA GLY A 21 -13.95 11.76 6.60
C GLY A 21 -15.21 11.51 5.77
N ALA A 22 -15.53 10.25 5.43
CA ALA A 22 -16.63 9.87 4.54
C ALA A 22 -18.02 10.38 4.97
N MET A 23 -18.23 10.60 6.27
CA MET A 23 -19.54 11.02 6.80
C MET A 23 -19.68 12.52 7.03
N SER A 24 -18.61 13.31 6.98
CA SER A 24 -18.62 14.72 7.39
C SER A 24 -18.14 15.69 6.32
N TRP A 25 -17.49 15.21 5.26
CA TRP A 25 -16.89 16.08 4.25
C TRP A 25 -17.86 16.38 3.09
N PRO A 26 -17.85 17.62 2.55
CA PRO A 26 -18.65 17.97 1.38
C PRO A 26 -18.13 17.32 0.08
N ILE A 27 -16.96 16.69 0.12
CA ILE A 27 -16.29 16.04 -1.01
C ILE A 27 -16.03 14.59 -0.63
N ARG A 28 -16.19 13.69 -1.60
CA ARG A 28 -15.93 12.26 -1.43
C ARG A 28 -14.46 12.01 -1.05
N PRO A 29 -14.17 11.19 -0.02
CA PRO A 29 -12.81 10.87 0.37
C PRO A 29 -11.96 10.27 -0.74
N GLY A 30 -12.56 9.45 -1.60
CA GLY A 30 -11.86 8.85 -2.74
C GLY A 30 -11.28 9.90 -3.70
N LEU A 31 -11.98 11.01 -3.91
CA LEU A 31 -11.49 12.12 -4.75
C LEU A 31 -10.34 12.87 -4.06
N VAL A 32 -10.44 13.10 -2.76
CA VAL A 32 -9.38 13.76 -1.98
C VAL A 32 -8.10 12.92 -1.99
N GLY A 33 -8.21 11.62 -1.72
CA GLY A 33 -7.05 10.72 -1.77
C GLY A 33 -6.49 10.57 -3.19
N CYS A 34 -7.33 10.54 -4.23
CA CYS A 34 -6.87 10.55 -5.62
C CYS A 34 -6.08 11.82 -5.94
N ALA A 35 -6.62 13.00 -5.62
CA ALA A 35 -5.91 14.26 -5.81
C ALA A 35 -4.57 14.29 -5.05
N ALA A 36 -4.55 13.81 -3.80
CA ALA A 36 -3.33 13.72 -2.99
C ALA A 36 -2.27 12.80 -3.64
N LEU A 37 -2.66 11.64 -4.16
CA LEU A 37 -1.77 10.72 -4.89
C LEU A 37 -1.19 11.38 -6.15
N LEU A 38 -2.01 12.10 -6.93
CA LEU A 38 -1.55 12.75 -8.15
C LEU A 38 -0.57 13.90 -7.86
N VAL A 39 -0.92 14.77 -6.90
CA VAL A 39 -0.07 15.91 -6.52
C VAL A 39 1.24 15.43 -5.90
N SER A 40 1.19 14.43 -5.01
CA SER A 40 2.39 13.86 -4.40
C SER A 40 3.29 13.17 -5.41
N ALA A 41 2.74 12.42 -6.37
CA ALA A 41 3.53 11.81 -7.45
C ALA A 41 4.20 12.85 -8.36
N TRP A 42 3.48 13.91 -8.71
CA TRP A 42 4.05 15.03 -9.47
C TRP A 42 5.18 15.72 -8.68
N ALA A 43 4.96 16.02 -7.40
CA ALA A 43 5.95 16.65 -6.54
C ALA A 43 7.19 15.76 -6.34
N ALA A 44 7.00 14.47 -6.10
CA ALA A 44 8.07 13.49 -5.98
C ALA A 44 8.91 13.42 -7.27
N ARG A 45 8.25 13.37 -8.44
CA ARG A 45 8.94 13.42 -9.73
C ARG A 45 9.77 14.68 -9.89
N ARG A 46 9.20 15.86 -9.59
CA ARG A 46 9.93 17.14 -9.67
C ARG A 46 11.12 17.17 -8.72
N TYR A 47 10.94 16.67 -7.50
CA TYR A 47 12.01 16.57 -6.50
C TYR A 47 13.15 15.68 -7.01
N TRP A 48 12.84 14.48 -7.50
CA TRP A 48 13.86 13.55 -8.02
C TRP A 48 14.57 14.04 -9.27
N GLN A 49 13.88 14.81 -10.13
CA GLN A 49 14.49 15.45 -11.30
C GLN A 49 15.45 16.59 -10.91
N GLY A 50 15.28 17.20 -9.73
CA GLY A 50 16.15 18.25 -9.21
C GLY A 50 17.40 17.74 -8.49
N LEU A 51 17.46 16.44 -8.18
CA LEU A 51 18.64 15.83 -7.55
C LEU A 51 19.72 15.53 -8.58
N ARG A 52 20.99 15.61 -8.16
CA ARG A 52 22.09 15.04 -8.95
C ARG A 52 21.90 13.52 -9.04
N VAL A 53 22.34 12.93 -10.14
CA VAL A 53 22.17 11.49 -10.41
C VAL A 53 22.75 10.63 -9.28
N GLU A 54 23.84 11.08 -8.66
CA GLU A 54 24.55 10.40 -7.57
C GLU A 54 23.84 10.50 -6.20
N ASP A 55 23.01 11.53 -6.00
CA ASP A 55 22.38 11.82 -4.70
C ASP A 55 20.97 11.26 -4.56
N GLY A 56 20.35 10.85 -5.68
CA GLY A 56 18.96 10.42 -5.75
C GLY A 56 18.77 8.90 -5.75
N PRO A 57 17.60 8.41 -5.28
CA PRO A 57 17.27 6.98 -5.40
C PRO A 57 17.24 6.56 -6.87
N GLY A 58 17.64 5.32 -7.15
CA GLY A 58 17.54 4.73 -8.49
C GLY A 58 16.09 4.53 -8.94
N SER A 59 15.88 4.34 -10.24
CA SER A 59 14.52 4.11 -10.80
C SER A 59 13.74 2.98 -10.11
N PRO A 60 14.32 1.78 -9.91
CA PRO A 60 13.65 0.70 -9.19
C PRO A 60 13.26 1.09 -7.77
N GLU A 61 14.14 1.80 -7.05
CA GLU A 61 13.86 2.26 -5.69
C GLU A 61 12.73 3.31 -5.65
N ARG A 62 12.69 4.24 -6.61
CA ARG A 62 11.60 5.23 -6.73
C ARG A 62 10.23 4.57 -6.92
N ALA A 63 10.17 3.53 -7.75
CA ALA A 63 8.95 2.75 -7.93
C ALA A 63 8.50 2.10 -6.62
N LEU A 64 9.45 1.62 -5.80
CA LEU A 64 9.13 1.05 -4.49
C LEU A 64 8.63 2.09 -3.49
N TRP A 65 9.20 3.30 -3.49
CA TRP A 65 8.69 4.40 -2.67
C TRP A 65 7.24 4.77 -3.03
N HIS A 66 6.94 4.85 -4.33
CA HIS A 66 5.57 5.08 -4.81
C HIS A 66 4.62 3.94 -4.41
N GLY A 67 5.04 2.69 -4.62
CA GLY A 67 4.27 1.51 -4.25
C GLY A 67 3.98 1.47 -2.75
N LEU A 68 4.97 1.74 -1.91
CA LEU A 68 4.82 1.80 -0.45
C LEU A 68 3.75 2.82 -0.04
N ALA A 69 3.81 4.03 -0.60
CA ALA A 69 2.85 5.09 -0.28
C ALA A 69 1.43 4.74 -0.77
N SER A 70 1.31 4.26 -2.01
CA SER A 70 0.02 3.94 -2.63
C SER A 70 -0.68 2.76 -1.95
N PHE A 71 0.04 1.65 -1.74
CA PHE A 71 -0.50 0.50 -1.00
C PHE A 71 -0.78 0.86 0.46
N GLY A 72 0.03 1.72 1.08
CA GLY A 72 -0.18 2.16 2.46
C GLY A 72 -1.50 2.92 2.61
N LEU A 73 -1.73 3.89 1.72
CA LEU A 73 -2.98 4.67 1.69
C LEU A 73 -4.20 3.78 1.41
N LEU A 74 -4.13 2.93 0.38
CA LEU A 74 -5.21 2.00 0.04
C LEU A 74 -5.52 1.04 1.19
N PHE A 75 -4.49 0.46 1.80
CA PHE A 75 -4.63 -0.43 2.95
C PHE A 75 -5.26 0.28 4.14
N GLY A 76 -4.78 1.49 4.48
CA GLY A 76 -5.34 2.28 5.57
C GLY A 76 -6.83 2.61 5.35
N HIS A 77 -7.18 3.02 4.13
CA HIS A 77 -8.56 3.35 3.78
C HIS A 77 -9.48 2.12 3.82
N LEU A 78 -9.07 1.02 3.19
CA LEU A 78 -9.87 -0.20 3.14
C LEU A 78 -9.99 -0.86 4.53
N SER A 79 -8.92 -0.87 5.33
CA SER A 79 -8.94 -1.46 6.67
C SER A 79 -9.88 -0.70 7.62
N ALA A 80 -9.81 0.62 7.62
CA ALA A 80 -10.73 1.45 8.39
C ALA A 80 -12.19 1.22 7.95
N THR A 81 -12.42 1.14 6.64
CA THR A 81 -13.78 0.91 6.13
C THR A 81 -14.32 -0.47 6.53
N VAL A 82 -13.53 -1.53 6.34
CA VAL A 82 -13.86 -2.89 6.77
C VAL A 82 -14.16 -2.94 8.27
N TRP A 83 -13.35 -2.24 9.07
CA TRP A 83 -13.56 -2.15 10.52
C TRP A 83 -14.91 -1.51 10.88
N THR A 84 -15.27 -0.41 10.22
CA THR A 84 -16.54 0.29 10.50
C THR A 84 -17.79 -0.49 10.09
N LEU A 85 -17.71 -1.29 9.03
CA LEU A 85 -18.86 -2.05 8.52
C LEU A 85 -19.14 -3.33 9.33
N GLY A 86 -18.20 -3.76 10.16
CA GLY A 86 -18.34 -4.96 10.98
C GLY A 86 -18.29 -6.24 10.15
N PRO A 87 -18.65 -7.41 10.72
CA PRO A 87 -18.44 -8.71 10.08
C PRO A 87 -19.35 -8.97 8.88
N VAL A 88 -20.48 -8.27 8.74
CA VAL A 88 -21.45 -8.50 7.67
C VAL A 88 -21.49 -7.30 6.74
N LEU A 89 -20.95 -7.47 5.54
CA LEU A 89 -20.92 -6.43 4.52
C LEU A 89 -22.13 -6.54 3.59
N GLU A 90 -23.01 -5.53 3.58
CA GLU A 90 -24.11 -5.43 2.63
C GLU A 90 -23.70 -4.62 1.39
N MET A 91 -23.35 -5.33 0.30
CA MET A 91 -22.85 -4.72 -0.95
C MET A 91 -23.83 -3.75 -1.61
N HIS A 92 -25.14 -3.99 -1.47
CA HIS A 92 -26.18 -3.22 -2.15
C HIS A 92 -26.70 -2.04 -1.33
N SER A 93 -26.14 -1.80 -0.15
CA SER A 93 -26.44 -0.61 0.63
C SER A 93 -25.85 0.64 -0.03
N LEU A 94 -26.42 1.81 0.30
CA LEU A 94 -25.85 3.11 -0.12
C LEU A 94 -24.41 3.29 0.41
N ALA A 95 -24.16 2.83 1.65
CA ALA A 95 -22.84 2.85 2.25
C ALA A 95 -21.85 1.95 1.48
N GLY A 96 -22.28 0.74 1.09
CA GLY A 96 -21.50 -0.18 0.28
C GLY A 96 -21.13 0.40 -1.09
N HIS A 97 -22.08 1.03 -1.78
CA HIS A 97 -21.83 1.71 -3.06
C HIS A 97 -20.87 2.90 -2.92
N ALA A 98 -21.05 3.73 -1.88
CA ALA A 98 -20.16 4.86 -1.61
C ALA A 98 -18.72 4.38 -1.38
N MET A 99 -18.53 3.37 -0.52
CA MET A 99 -17.24 2.73 -0.28
C MET A 99 -16.62 2.19 -1.57
N ALA A 100 -17.39 1.47 -2.38
CA ALA A 100 -16.88 0.85 -3.60
C ALA A 100 -16.32 1.92 -4.56
N LEU A 101 -17.09 2.98 -4.78
CA LEU A 101 -16.67 4.10 -5.62
C LEU A 101 -15.43 4.81 -5.06
N ASP A 102 -15.32 5.01 -3.75
CA ASP A 102 -14.13 5.64 -3.16
C ASP A 102 -12.89 4.76 -3.33
N ASN A 103 -12.97 3.47 -3.03
CA ASN A 103 -11.84 2.56 -3.21
C ASN A 103 -11.41 2.44 -4.68
N TRP A 104 -12.35 2.34 -5.62
CA TRP A 104 -12.02 2.33 -7.06
C TRP A 104 -11.40 3.64 -7.53
N THR A 105 -11.85 4.78 -7.00
CA THR A 105 -11.25 6.09 -7.28
C THR A 105 -9.82 6.17 -6.77
N LEU A 106 -9.54 5.62 -5.58
CA LEU A 106 -8.17 5.56 -5.04
C LEU A 106 -7.28 4.60 -5.85
N VAL A 107 -7.81 3.45 -6.28
CA VAL A 107 -7.07 2.52 -7.15
C VAL A 107 -6.70 3.20 -8.47
N LEU A 108 -7.64 3.91 -9.09
CA LEU A 108 -7.38 4.69 -10.30
C LEU A 108 -6.32 5.77 -10.03
N GLY A 109 -6.43 6.50 -8.92
CA GLY A 109 -5.43 7.49 -8.51
C GLY A 109 -4.04 6.88 -8.31
N ALA A 110 -3.94 5.68 -7.73
CA ALA A 110 -2.68 4.95 -7.54
C ALA A 110 -2.04 4.58 -8.89
N VAL A 111 -2.85 4.09 -9.84
CA VAL A 111 -2.37 3.72 -11.19
C VAL A 111 -1.89 4.96 -11.97
N VAL A 112 -2.68 6.04 -11.97
CA VAL A 112 -2.32 7.26 -12.69
C VAL A 112 -1.12 7.96 -12.04
N SER A 113 -1.07 8.01 -10.71
CA SER A 113 0.08 8.58 -9.98
C SER A 113 1.35 7.78 -10.23
N TYR A 114 1.28 6.46 -10.38
CA TYR A 114 2.42 5.65 -10.81
C TYR A 114 2.88 6.06 -12.22
N ALA A 115 1.96 6.23 -13.17
CA ALA A 115 2.30 6.67 -14.52
C ALA A 115 2.95 8.06 -14.54
N ILE A 116 2.62 8.93 -13.57
CA ILE A 116 3.27 10.23 -13.38
C ILE A 116 4.66 10.05 -12.78
N ALA A 117 4.82 9.26 -11.73
CA ALA A 117 6.06 9.15 -10.96
C ALA A 117 7.12 8.24 -11.59
N ARG A 118 6.71 7.29 -12.45
CA ARG A 118 7.62 6.30 -13.04
C ARG A 118 8.73 6.93 -13.85
N ASP A 119 9.88 6.28 -13.82
CA ASP A 119 10.94 6.51 -14.79
C ASP A 119 10.49 5.96 -16.17
N PRO A 120 10.57 6.74 -17.26
CA PRO A 120 10.30 6.23 -18.60
C PRO A 120 11.27 5.12 -19.03
N GLU A 121 12.52 5.15 -18.55
CA GLU A 121 13.58 4.21 -18.95
C GLU A 121 14.21 3.55 -17.71
N PRO A 122 13.51 2.59 -17.09
CA PRO A 122 14.00 1.96 -15.87
C PRO A 122 15.28 1.17 -16.13
N ARG A 123 16.36 1.57 -15.45
CA ARG A 123 17.58 0.76 -15.35
C ARG A 123 17.25 -0.59 -14.69
N HIS A 124 17.87 -1.64 -15.20
CA HIS A 124 17.81 -2.97 -14.61
C HIS A 124 19.25 -3.46 -14.43
N ASP A 125 19.64 -3.72 -13.19
CA ASP A 125 20.91 -4.36 -12.88
C ASP A 125 20.72 -5.68 -12.11
N GLU A 126 21.79 -6.47 -11.97
CA GLU A 126 21.75 -7.76 -11.27
C GLU A 126 21.41 -7.60 -9.79
N ARG A 127 21.79 -6.46 -9.20
CA ARG A 127 21.49 -6.12 -7.81
C ARG A 127 19.98 -5.93 -7.61
N ASP A 128 19.31 -5.21 -8.50
CA ASP A 128 17.87 -5.00 -8.50
C ASP A 128 17.12 -6.34 -8.59
N ALA A 129 17.63 -7.29 -9.39
CA ALA A 129 17.06 -8.63 -9.50
C ALA A 129 17.18 -9.42 -8.18
N MET A 130 18.32 -9.34 -7.51
CA MET A 130 18.51 -9.96 -6.19
C MET A 130 17.58 -9.35 -5.14
N ILE A 131 17.52 -8.01 -5.06
CA ILE A 131 16.64 -7.28 -4.14
C ILE A 131 15.19 -7.67 -4.42
N ARG A 132 14.80 -7.76 -5.70
CA ARG A 132 13.46 -8.19 -6.11
C ARG A 132 13.14 -9.59 -5.58
N ALA A 133 14.02 -10.56 -5.81
CA ALA A 133 13.83 -11.93 -5.37
C ALA A 133 13.71 -12.05 -3.84
N GLN A 134 14.48 -11.26 -3.08
CA GLN A 134 14.36 -11.24 -1.63
C GLN A 134 13.02 -10.62 -1.18
N GLY A 135 12.57 -9.56 -1.85
CA GLY A 135 11.25 -8.97 -1.61
C GLY A 135 10.11 -9.94 -1.85
N GLU A 136 10.16 -10.72 -2.94
CA GLU A 136 9.17 -11.76 -3.24
C GLU A 136 9.14 -12.85 -2.16
N ARG A 137 10.29 -13.27 -1.64
CA ARG A 137 10.35 -14.22 -0.52
C ARG A 137 9.67 -13.68 0.73
N VAL A 138 9.93 -12.43 1.09
CA VAL A 138 9.27 -11.78 2.24
C VAL A 138 7.77 -11.68 2.00
N GLY A 139 7.34 -11.22 0.82
CA GLY A 139 5.93 -11.14 0.46
C GLY A 139 5.24 -12.51 0.55
N HIS A 140 5.85 -13.56 0.02
CA HIS A 140 5.30 -14.93 0.09
C HIS A 140 5.20 -15.41 1.55
N ALA A 141 6.23 -15.20 2.36
CA ALA A 141 6.19 -15.52 3.79
C ALA A 141 5.07 -14.75 4.52
N THR A 142 4.87 -13.47 4.22
CA THR A 142 3.76 -12.66 4.75
C THR A 142 2.40 -13.24 4.36
N LEU A 143 2.21 -13.67 3.11
CA LEU A 143 0.97 -14.33 2.70
C LEU A 143 0.71 -15.59 3.51
N LEU A 144 1.71 -16.48 3.63
CA LEU A 144 1.57 -17.72 4.41
C LEU A 144 1.23 -17.42 5.87
N LEU A 145 1.92 -16.45 6.47
CA LEU A 145 1.73 -16.04 7.86
C LEU A 145 0.33 -15.47 8.13
N LEU A 146 -0.29 -14.80 7.14
CA LEU A 146 -1.62 -14.21 7.29
C LEU A 146 -2.76 -15.16 6.88
N LEU A 147 -2.57 -15.95 5.83
CA LEU A 147 -3.57 -16.88 5.31
C LEU A 147 -3.75 -18.10 6.22
N LEU A 148 -2.67 -18.64 6.79
CA LEU A 148 -2.76 -19.83 7.64
C LEU A 148 -3.64 -19.58 8.87
N PRO A 149 -3.45 -18.50 9.66
CA PRO A 149 -4.36 -18.17 10.75
C PRO A 149 -5.78 -17.88 10.29
N LEU A 150 -5.98 -17.23 9.13
CA LEU A 150 -7.32 -16.97 8.59
C LEU A 150 -8.06 -18.27 8.28
N ILE A 151 -7.40 -19.24 7.64
CA ILE A 151 -7.97 -20.56 7.34
C ILE A 151 -8.32 -21.29 8.63
N LEU A 152 -7.43 -21.29 9.62
CA LEU A 152 -7.69 -21.89 10.93
C LEU A 152 -8.88 -21.21 11.63
N ALA A 153 -8.94 -19.87 11.59
CA ALA A 153 -10.05 -19.12 12.17
C ALA A 153 -11.39 -19.42 11.48
N LEU A 154 -11.39 -19.62 10.15
CA LEU A 154 -12.59 -20.01 9.41
C LEU A 154 -13.02 -21.46 9.71
N GLY A 155 -12.06 -22.39 9.82
CA GLY A 155 -12.34 -23.81 10.07
C GLY A 155 -12.76 -24.13 11.50
N PHE A 156 -12.20 -23.42 12.49
CA PHE A 156 -12.40 -23.72 13.92
C PHE A 156 -13.12 -22.60 14.70
N GLY A 157 -13.30 -21.43 14.11
CA GLY A 157 -13.81 -20.24 14.78
C GLY A 157 -15.29 -19.93 14.52
N ALA A 158 -16.17 -20.93 14.43
CA ALA A 158 -17.59 -20.75 14.10
C ALA A 158 -18.32 -19.70 14.98
N HIS A 159 -17.90 -19.53 16.24
CA HIS A 159 -18.48 -18.55 17.17
C HIS A 159 -17.71 -17.22 17.26
N THR A 160 -16.63 -17.06 16.49
CA THR A 160 -15.80 -15.84 16.45
C THR A 160 -16.37 -14.80 15.48
N MET A 161 -15.81 -13.58 15.48
CA MET A 161 -16.16 -12.56 14.48
C MET A 161 -15.89 -13.02 13.05
N VAL A 162 -14.85 -13.82 12.83
CA VAL A 162 -14.49 -14.39 11.52
C VAL A 162 -15.54 -15.40 11.06
N GLY A 163 -16.09 -16.20 11.98
CA GLY A 163 -17.17 -17.15 11.68
C GLY A 163 -18.50 -16.48 11.27
N ARG A 164 -18.68 -15.19 11.61
CA ARG A 164 -19.83 -14.38 11.20
C ARG A 164 -19.60 -13.62 9.90
N ALA A 165 -18.39 -13.67 9.34
CA ALA A 165 -18.04 -12.91 8.16
C ALA A 165 -18.74 -13.49 6.92
N ASN A 166 -19.52 -12.66 6.21
CA ASN A 166 -20.13 -13.08 4.96
C ASN A 166 -19.10 -13.09 3.82
N GLN A 167 -19.44 -13.71 2.68
CA GLN A 167 -18.52 -13.85 1.55
C GLN A 167 -17.95 -12.51 1.05
N PRO A 168 -18.73 -11.41 0.91
CA PRO A 168 -18.18 -10.11 0.56
C PRO A 168 -17.17 -9.58 1.56
N MET A 169 -17.40 -9.74 2.86
CA MET A 169 -16.44 -9.32 3.90
C MET A 169 -15.13 -10.11 3.78
N LEU A 170 -15.21 -11.44 3.61
CA LEU A 170 -14.03 -12.28 3.43
C LEU A 170 -13.21 -11.90 2.20
N ALA A 171 -13.86 -11.51 1.09
CA ALA A 171 -13.17 -11.03 -0.09
C ALA A 171 -12.34 -9.76 0.21
N HIS A 172 -12.87 -8.81 0.97
CA HIS A 172 -12.14 -7.59 1.36
C HIS A 172 -11.00 -7.89 2.34
N VAL A 173 -11.17 -8.84 3.26
CA VAL A 173 -10.09 -9.32 4.14
C VAL A 173 -8.95 -9.94 3.31
N LEU A 174 -9.28 -10.74 2.29
CA LEU A 174 -8.26 -11.30 1.39
C LEU A 174 -7.54 -10.21 0.59
N ILE A 175 -8.24 -9.18 0.12
CA ILE A 175 -7.63 -8.01 -0.52
C ILE A 175 -6.66 -7.30 0.45
N LEU A 176 -7.05 -7.10 1.71
CA LEU A 176 -6.17 -6.52 2.73
C LEU A 176 -4.91 -7.36 2.98
N ILE A 177 -5.03 -8.69 2.97
CA ILE A 177 -3.88 -9.60 3.08
C ILE A 177 -2.94 -9.44 1.87
N VAL A 178 -3.48 -9.33 0.65
CA VAL A 178 -2.68 -9.09 -0.56
C VAL A 178 -2.00 -7.72 -0.49
N MET A 179 -2.67 -6.68 0.00
CA MET A 179 -2.06 -5.37 0.19
C MET A 179 -0.94 -5.40 1.25
N LEU A 180 -1.12 -6.12 2.36
CA LEU A 180 -0.08 -6.30 3.39
C LEU A 180 1.13 -7.05 2.86
N ARG A 181 0.93 -8.08 2.03
CA ARG A 181 2.02 -8.74 1.28
C ARG A 181 2.80 -7.71 0.48
N CYS A 182 2.12 -6.88 -0.32
CA CYS A 182 2.78 -5.85 -1.12
C CYS A 182 3.56 -4.89 -0.22
N LEU A 183 2.97 -4.39 0.86
CA LEU A 183 3.64 -3.50 1.80
C LEU A 183 4.91 -4.13 2.41
N ALA A 184 4.82 -5.37 2.89
CA ALA A 184 5.96 -6.09 3.46
C ALA A 184 7.08 -6.28 2.44
N GLN A 185 6.72 -6.63 1.19
CA GLN A 185 7.65 -6.74 0.07
C GLN A 185 8.38 -5.41 -0.20
N HIS A 186 7.64 -4.29 -0.31
CA HIS A 186 8.24 -2.97 -0.59
C HIS A 186 9.14 -2.51 0.56
N ILE A 187 8.71 -2.70 1.81
CA ILE A 187 9.53 -2.37 3.00
C ILE A 187 10.82 -3.18 3.00
N ALA A 188 10.75 -4.48 2.71
CA ALA A 188 11.93 -5.34 2.66
C ALA A 188 12.92 -4.91 1.57
N GLN A 189 12.42 -4.60 0.38
CA GLN A 189 13.26 -4.15 -0.74
C GLN A 189 13.90 -2.79 -0.46
N LEU A 190 13.13 -1.82 0.03
CA LEU A 190 13.65 -0.51 0.44
C LEU A 190 14.67 -0.61 1.59
N ARG A 191 14.48 -1.55 2.51
CA ARG A 191 15.47 -1.83 3.57
C ARG A 191 16.80 -2.30 2.98
N LEU A 192 16.80 -3.11 1.92
CA LEU A 192 18.03 -3.55 1.27
C LEU A 192 18.75 -2.40 0.56
N TYR A 193 18.03 -1.57 -0.20
CA TYR A 193 18.61 -0.35 -0.79
C TYR A 193 19.23 0.58 0.28
N TRP A 194 18.56 0.72 1.43
CA TRP A 194 19.08 1.49 2.55
C TRP A 194 20.35 0.87 3.17
N LEU A 195 20.42 -0.46 3.28
CA LEU A 195 21.61 -1.14 3.81
C LEU A 195 22.81 -0.99 2.88
N ASP A 196 22.59 -1.14 1.57
CA ASP A 196 23.65 -0.98 0.57
C ASP A 196 24.22 0.44 0.57
N THR A 197 23.36 1.46 0.59
CA THR A 197 23.81 2.87 0.66
C THR A 197 24.58 3.17 1.95
N CYS A 198 24.23 2.54 3.08
CA CYS A 198 25.01 2.63 4.31
C CYS A 198 26.39 1.95 4.16
N ALA A 199 26.47 0.82 3.47
CA ALA A 199 27.71 0.08 3.24
C ALA A 199 28.66 0.88 2.33
N GLU A 200 28.15 1.44 1.22
CA GLU A 200 28.91 2.30 0.30
C GLU A 200 29.50 3.52 1.01
N ARG A 201 28.72 4.19 1.87
CA ARG A 201 29.20 5.33 2.69
C ARG A 201 30.23 4.96 3.73
N SER A 202 30.24 3.72 4.21
CA SER A 202 31.21 3.25 5.19
C SER A 202 32.55 2.87 4.54
N ALA A 203 32.55 2.66 3.22
CA ALA A 203 33.72 2.26 2.44
C ALA A 203 34.42 3.46 1.75
N ALA A 204 33.79 4.63 1.71
CA ALA A 204 34.32 5.89 1.17
C ALA A 204 34.99 6.74 2.27
#